data_AF-A0AAQ3KMM3-F1
#
_entry.id   AF-A0AAQ3KMM3-F1
#
_cell.length_a   1.000
_cell.length_b   1.000
_cell.length_c   1.000
_cell.angle_alpha   90.00
_cell.angle_beta   90.00
_cell.angle_gamma   90.00
#
_symmetry.space_group_name_H-M   'P 1'
#
loop_
_entity.id
_entity.type
_entity.pdbx_description
1 polymer ?
#
loop_
_entity_poly.entity_id
_entity_poly.type
_entity_poly.pdbx_seq_one_letter_code
_entity_poly.pdbx_strand_id
1 'polypeptide(L)'
;MILLPSLRKTISNGKQASGSFQYQPLREKMPVSKRNRTVTLSKTKKKGREHKEAIANAIKQAMEDHSSAYVFMFENMRNQRFKEVREQLKSNSRLFLGSNKIMLKALGRSRADEVKHDIYKLSKCLCGDAGLLCTNLAKKRLKGRLNG
;
A
#
# COMPACT_ATOMS: atom_id res chain seq x y z
N MET A 1 8.54 45.60 -55.43
CA MET A 1 7.18 46.16 -55.65
C MET A 1 6.30 45.54 -54.57
N ILE A 2 5.74 46.21 -53.57
CA ILE A 2 5.21 47.58 -53.49
C ILE A 2 5.43 48.10 -52.06
N LEU A 3 5.74 49.39 -52.01
CA LEU A 3 5.82 50.30 -50.87
C LEU A 3 4.46 50.41 -50.15
N LEU A 4 4.41 50.38 -48.82
CA LEU A 4 3.31 51.02 -48.09
C LEU A 4 3.86 51.98 -47.03
N PRO A 5 3.60 53.29 -47.17
CA PRO A 5 4.08 54.33 -46.28
C PRO A 5 3.10 54.61 -45.13
N SER A 6 3.69 55.00 -43.99
CA SER A 6 3.31 56.08 -43.08
C SER A 6 1.84 56.47 -42.96
N LEU A 7 1.32 56.43 -41.73
CA LEU A 7 0.51 57.51 -41.17
C LEU A 7 0.78 57.64 -39.67
N ARG A 8 1.65 58.60 -39.32
CA ARG A 8 1.71 59.18 -37.97
C ARG A 8 0.45 60.01 -37.73
N LYS A 9 -0.16 59.85 -36.56
CA LYS A 9 -0.82 60.96 -35.86
C LYS A 9 -0.21 61.06 -34.47
N THR A 10 0.61 62.09 -34.29
CA THR A 10 0.92 62.70 -33.00
C THR A 10 -0.27 63.51 -32.50
N ILE A 11 -0.37 63.64 -31.18
CA ILE A 11 -1.13 64.58 -30.31
C ILE A 11 -1.70 63.72 -29.18
N SER A 12 -1.55 63.96 -27.89
CA SER A 12 -0.71 64.84 -27.06
C SER A 12 -1.12 64.48 -25.63
N ASN A 13 -0.17 64.48 -24.70
CA ASN A 13 -0.30 64.84 -23.29
C ASN A 13 -1.64 64.61 -22.56
N GLY A 14 -1.59 63.87 -21.46
CA GLY A 14 -2.52 64.18 -20.37
C GLY A 14 -2.79 63.07 -19.36
N LYS A 15 -2.03 63.14 -18.25
CA LYS A 15 -2.40 62.70 -16.90
C LYS A 15 -2.38 61.19 -16.61
N GLN A 16 -1.29 60.83 -15.93
CA GLN A 16 -1.30 59.82 -14.88
C GLN A 16 -2.47 60.11 -13.93
N ALA A 17 -3.47 59.24 -13.92
CA ALA A 17 -4.36 59.08 -12.78
C ALA A 17 -3.84 57.87 -12.00
N SER A 18 -3.02 58.16 -10.99
CA SER A 18 -2.64 57.24 -9.93
C SER A 18 -3.88 56.84 -9.15
N GLY A 19 -4.57 55.82 -9.63
CA GLY A 19 -5.61 55.09 -8.91
C GLY A 19 -5.22 53.64 -8.85
N SER A 20 -4.30 53.28 -7.96
CA SER A 20 -4.04 51.88 -7.64
C SER A 20 -5.25 51.32 -6.91
N PHE A 21 -6.26 50.84 -7.64
CA PHE A 21 -7.28 49.99 -7.05
C PHE A 21 -6.63 48.64 -6.79
N GLN A 22 -6.03 48.52 -5.61
CA GLN A 22 -5.45 47.29 -5.12
C GLN A 22 -6.59 46.27 -4.97
N TYR A 23 -6.73 45.36 -5.94
CA TYR A 23 -7.43 44.10 -5.68
C TYR A 23 -6.57 43.34 -4.68
N GLN A 24 -6.88 43.48 -3.39
CA GLN A 24 -6.43 42.50 -2.42
C GLN A 24 -7.28 41.24 -2.69
N PRO A 25 -6.73 40.13 -3.22
CA PRO A 25 -7.48 38.91 -3.28
C PRO A 25 -7.82 38.56 -1.84
N LEU A 26 -9.11 38.51 -1.50
CA LEU A 26 -9.56 37.92 -0.26
C LEU A 26 -8.98 36.50 -0.25
N ARG A 27 -7.91 36.29 0.53
CA ARG A 27 -7.49 34.96 1.00
C ARG A 27 -8.51 34.49 2.03
N GLU A 28 -9.78 34.56 1.66
CA GLU A 28 -10.81 33.83 2.33
C GLU A 28 -10.56 32.38 1.92
N LYS A 29 -10.14 31.59 2.89
CA LYS A 29 -9.84 30.17 2.74
C LYS A 29 -11.18 29.47 2.48
N MET A 30 -11.69 29.57 1.25
CA MET A 30 -12.95 28.97 0.86
C MET A 30 -12.90 27.48 1.23
N PRO A 31 -13.87 26.95 1.98
CA PRO A 31 -13.88 25.54 2.33
C PRO A 31 -13.81 24.73 1.04
N VAL A 32 -12.81 23.87 0.91
CA VAL A 32 -12.67 22.98 -0.25
C VAL A 32 -14.01 22.29 -0.47
N SER A 33 -14.56 22.41 -1.68
CA SER A 33 -15.87 21.84 -2.04
C SER A 33 -15.96 20.39 -1.57
N LYS A 34 -16.78 20.13 -0.54
CA LYS A 34 -16.99 18.78 0.01
C LYS A 34 -17.99 18.07 -0.88
N ARG A 35 -17.50 17.16 -1.73
CA ARG A 35 -18.38 16.25 -2.49
C ARG A 35 -19.14 15.36 -1.50
N ASN A 36 -20.46 15.26 -1.70
CA ASN A 36 -21.28 14.34 -0.91
C ASN A 36 -20.77 12.90 -1.12
N ARG A 37 -20.43 12.22 -0.02
CA ARG A 37 -20.02 10.82 -0.04
C ARG A 37 -21.23 10.01 0.39
N THR A 38 -21.82 9.24 -0.51
CA THR A 38 -22.92 8.33 -0.20
C THR A 38 -22.54 7.42 0.97
N VAL A 39 -23.23 7.56 2.10
CA VAL A 39 -22.98 6.78 3.31
C VAL A 39 -23.79 5.48 3.23
N THR A 40 -23.11 4.34 3.20
CA THR A 40 -23.73 3.02 3.17
C THR A 40 -24.10 2.55 4.57
N LEU A 41 -25.34 2.10 4.78
CA LEU A 41 -25.83 1.56 6.06
C LEU A 41 -25.38 0.12 6.35
N SER A 42 -24.33 -0.37 5.69
CA SER A 42 -23.83 -1.73 5.86
C SER A 42 -23.26 -1.94 7.27
N LYS A 43 -23.52 -3.11 7.88
CA LYS A 43 -22.97 -3.49 9.19
C LYS A 43 -21.45 -3.71 9.19
N THR A 44 -20.82 -3.79 8.01
CA THR A 44 -19.38 -4.10 7.89
C THR A 44 -18.53 -2.88 8.22
N LYS A 45 -17.77 -2.96 9.31
CA LYS A 45 -16.79 -1.95 9.70
C LYS A 45 -15.51 -2.12 8.88
N LYS A 46 -14.85 -1.00 8.56
CA LYS A 46 -13.53 -1.01 7.91
C LYS A 46 -12.51 -1.62 8.86
N LYS A 47 -11.69 -2.54 8.36
CA LYS A 47 -10.57 -3.07 9.13
C LYS A 47 -9.48 -1.99 9.25
N GLY A 48 -9.25 -1.55 10.49
CA GLY A 48 -8.33 -0.48 10.80
C GLY A 48 -6.89 -0.93 10.99
N ARG A 49 -6.12 -0.08 11.67
CA ARG A 49 -4.72 -0.33 12.02
C ARG A 49 -4.57 -1.52 12.99
N GLU A 50 -5.47 -1.65 13.96
CA GLU A 50 -5.50 -2.75 14.93
C GLU A 50 -5.49 -4.13 14.26
N HIS A 51 -6.25 -4.31 13.18
CA HIS A 51 -6.26 -5.58 12.46
C HIS A 51 -4.92 -5.91 11.81
N LYS A 52 -4.21 -4.89 11.31
CA LYS A 52 -2.89 -5.04 10.71
C LYS A 52 -1.85 -5.40 11.78
N GLU A 53 -1.95 -4.80 12.96
CA GLU A 53 -1.10 -5.09 14.11
C GLU A 53 -1.37 -6.49 14.65
N ALA A 54 -2.63 -6.91 14.73
CA ALA A 54 -2.99 -8.28 15.10
C ALA A 54 -2.40 -9.33 14.14
N ILE A 55 -2.40 -9.06 12.82
CA ILE A 55 -1.75 -9.93 11.84
C ILE A 55 -0.23 -9.98 12.08
N ALA A 56 0.40 -8.84 12.32
CA ALA A 56 1.84 -8.80 12.60
C ALA A 56 2.21 -9.60 13.86
N ASN A 57 1.42 -9.48 14.93
CA ASN A 57 1.62 -10.23 16.16
C ASN A 57 1.39 -11.73 15.97
N ALA A 58 0.35 -12.11 15.22
CA ALA A 58 0.09 -13.51 14.89
C ALA A 58 1.21 -14.14 14.04
N ILE A 59 1.85 -13.37 13.15
CA ILE A 59 3.03 -13.83 12.41
C ILE A 59 4.20 -14.07 13.37
N LYS A 60 4.48 -13.15 14.30
CA LYS A 60 5.56 -13.30 15.29
C LYS A 60 5.37 -14.56 16.15
N GLN A 61 4.17 -14.76 16.68
CA GLN A 61 3.82 -15.97 17.44
C GLN A 61 4.00 -17.24 16.59
N ALA A 62 3.48 -17.26 15.37
CA ALA A 62 3.65 -18.41 14.48
C ALA A 62 5.11 -18.66 14.08
N MET A 63 5.96 -17.63 14.11
CA MET A 63 7.40 -17.80 13.90
C MET A 63 8.08 -18.40 15.11
N GLU A 64 7.64 -18.09 16.33
CA GLU A 64 8.12 -18.72 17.55
C GLU A 64 7.69 -20.20 17.61
N ASP A 65 6.41 -20.47 17.36
CA ASP A 65 5.80 -21.81 17.43
C ASP A 65 6.33 -22.81 16.38
N HIS A 66 6.73 -22.32 15.21
CA HIS A 66 7.13 -23.17 14.09
C HIS A 66 8.64 -23.09 13.80
N SER A 67 9.23 -24.24 13.50
CA SER A 67 10.66 -24.36 13.23
C SER A 67 11.08 -23.78 11.88
N SER A 68 10.20 -23.71 10.88
CA SER A 68 10.54 -23.25 9.53
C SER A 68 9.54 -22.26 8.95
N ALA A 69 10.05 -21.34 8.13
CA ALA A 69 9.30 -20.31 7.44
C ALA A 69 9.61 -20.34 5.95
N TYR A 70 8.58 -20.22 5.12
CA TYR A 70 8.69 -20.21 3.66
C TYR A 70 7.90 -19.06 3.07
N VAL A 71 8.47 -18.43 2.05
CA VAL A 71 7.77 -17.47 1.20
C VAL A 71 7.27 -18.20 -0.04
N PHE A 72 6.02 -17.99 -0.40
CA PHE A 72 5.45 -18.47 -1.65
C PHE A 72 4.87 -17.31 -2.44
N MET A 73 5.07 -17.34 -3.75
CA MET A 73 4.44 -16.40 -4.68
C MET A 73 3.26 -17.10 -5.32
N PHE A 74 2.24 -16.33 -5.66
CA PHE A 74 1.05 -16.86 -6.28
C PHE A 74 0.52 -15.91 -7.34
N GLU A 75 -0.01 -16.45 -8.42
CA GLU A 75 -0.67 -15.68 -9.47
C GLU A 75 -2.15 -16.01 -9.48
N ASN A 76 -3.00 -14.99 -9.57
CA ASN A 76 -4.46 -15.15 -9.72
C ASN A 76 -5.11 -16.06 -8.64
N MET A 77 -4.74 -15.87 -7.38
CA MET A 77 -5.29 -16.66 -6.28
C MET A 77 -6.77 -16.39 -6.06
N ARG A 78 -7.59 -17.41 -6.29
CA ARG A 78 -8.99 -17.41 -5.88
C ARG A 78 -9.12 -17.88 -4.43
N ASN A 79 -10.06 -17.27 -3.71
CA ASN A 79 -10.34 -17.58 -2.31
C ASN A 79 -10.66 -19.07 -2.06
N GLN A 80 -11.22 -19.78 -3.04
CA GLN A 80 -11.59 -21.19 -2.93
C GLN A 80 -10.35 -22.10 -2.76
N ARG A 81 -9.39 -22.03 -3.70
CA ARG A 81 -8.14 -22.80 -3.63
C ARG A 81 -7.38 -22.50 -2.35
N PHE A 82 -7.39 -21.25 -1.90
CA PHE A 82 -6.72 -20.90 -0.65
C PHE A 82 -7.38 -21.49 0.60
N LYS A 83 -8.71 -21.64 0.60
CA LYS A 83 -9.41 -22.33 1.70
C LYS A 83 -9.02 -23.80 1.77
N GLU A 84 -8.97 -24.48 0.62
CA GLU A 84 -8.54 -25.88 0.54
C GLU A 84 -7.10 -26.05 1.05
N VAL A 85 -6.17 -25.21 0.58
CA VAL A 85 -4.77 -25.21 1.05
C VAL A 85 -4.68 -24.93 2.55
N ARG A 86 -5.50 -24.00 3.07
CA ARG A 86 -5.57 -23.73 4.52
C ARG A 86 -6.09 -24.92 5.33
N GLU A 87 -7.11 -25.61 4.86
CA GLU A 87 -7.68 -26.78 5.54
C GLU A 87 -6.67 -27.93 5.57
N GLN A 88 -6.01 -28.18 4.44
CA GLN A 88 -4.97 -29.19 4.30
C GLN A 88 -3.77 -28.96 5.23
N LEU A 89 -3.43 -27.70 5.51
CA LEU A 89 -2.26 -27.32 6.29
C LEU A 89 -2.56 -26.94 7.74
N LYS A 90 -3.85 -26.88 8.12
CA LYS A 90 -4.35 -26.36 9.42
C LYS A 90 -3.68 -27.00 10.64
N SER A 91 -3.36 -28.29 10.56
CA SER A 91 -2.82 -29.05 11.70
C SER A 91 -1.32 -28.82 11.93
N ASN A 92 -0.58 -28.45 10.89
CA ASN A 92 0.89 -28.45 10.94
C ASN A 92 1.53 -27.11 10.54
N SER A 93 0.73 -26.18 9.98
CA SER A 93 1.24 -24.96 9.38
C SER A 93 0.24 -23.81 9.47
N ARG A 94 0.77 -22.59 9.42
CA ARG A 94 -0.01 -21.36 9.42
C ARG A 94 0.32 -20.51 8.20
N LEU A 95 -0.72 -20.18 7.44
CA LEU A 95 -0.64 -19.41 6.20
C LEU A 95 -1.10 -17.96 6.42
N PHE A 96 -0.19 -17.03 6.13
CA PHE A 96 -0.44 -15.61 6.19
C PHE A 96 -0.43 -15.01 4.79
N LEU A 97 -1.54 -14.34 4.47
CA LEU A 97 -1.66 -13.44 3.34
C LEU A 97 -2.01 -12.07 3.90
N GLY A 98 -1.29 -11.06 3.44
CA GLY A 98 -1.48 -9.70 3.89
C GLY A 98 -0.66 -8.74 3.06
N SER A 99 -0.63 -7.48 3.47
CA SER A 99 0.27 -6.53 2.84
C SER A 99 1.71 -6.92 3.13
N ASN A 100 2.54 -7.00 2.09
CA ASN A 100 3.97 -7.32 2.20
C ASN A 100 4.66 -6.44 3.24
N LYS A 101 4.26 -5.16 3.37
CA LYS A 101 4.80 -4.23 4.38
C LYS A 101 4.56 -4.69 5.82
N ILE A 102 3.42 -5.32 6.10
CA ILE A 102 3.08 -5.84 7.44
C ILE A 102 3.94 -7.07 7.73
N MET A 103 4.03 -7.99 6.77
CA MET A 103 4.88 -9.18 6.88
C MET A 103 6.36 -8.80 7.03
N LEU A 104 6.86 -7.84 6.25
CA LEU A 104 8.21 -7.30 6.36
C LEU A 104 8.48 -6.72 7.75
N LYS A 105 7.51 -5.99 8.33
CA LYS A 105 7.62 -5.47 9.70
C LYS A 105 7.60 -6.57 10.76
N ALA A 106 6.88 -7.67 10.52
CA ALA A 106 6.82 -8.80 11.43
C ALA A 106 8.13 -9.62 11.42
N LEU A 107 8.76 -9.77 10.25
CA LEU A 107 10.00 -10.53 10.05
C LEU A 107 11.27 -9.76 10.44
N GLY A 108 11.23 -8.42 10.34
CA GLY A 108 12.40 -7.55 10.50
C GLY A 108 12.95 -7.10 9.16
N ARG A 109 13.31 -5.82 9.07
CA ARG A 109 13.91 -5.22 7.86
C ARG A 109 15.43 -5.33 7.83
N SER A 110 16.05 -5.44 9.00
CA SER A 110 17.49 -5.44 9.20
C SER A 110 17.87 -6.55 10.18
N ARG A 111 19.16 -6.89 10.20
CA ARG A 111 19.72 -7.95 11.06
C ARG A 111 19.53 -7.71 12.55
N ALA A 112 19.40 -6.44 12.94
CA ALA A 112 19.14 -6.04 14.33
C ALA A 112 17.70 -6.32 14.79
N ASP A 113 16.74 -6.39 13.87
CA ASP A 113 15.31 -6.57 14.18
C ASP A 113 14.82 -8.00 13.85
N GLU A 114 15.73 -8.96 13.71
CA GLU A 114 15.39 -10.33 13.33
C GLU A 114 14.76 -11.11 14.48
N VAL A 115 13.64 -11.79 14.20
CA VAL A 115 12.98 -12.69 15.15
C VAL A 115 13.74 -14.03 15.29
N LYS A 116 14.32 -14.53 14.18
CA LYS A 116 15.22 -15.70 14.16
C LYS A 116 16.36 -15.45 13.18
N HIS A 117 17.46 -16.16 13.39
CA HIS A 117 18.65 -16.08 12.56
C HIS A 117 18.32 -16.27 11.06
N ASP A 118 18.83 -15.37 10.21
CA ASP A 118 18.71 -15.38 8.75
C ASP A 118 17.31 -15.07 8.16
N ILE A 119 16.35 -14.63 8.98
CA ILE A 119 14.99 -14.30 8.49
C ILE A 119 14.98 -13.09 7.54
N TYR A 120 15.92 -12.16 7.66
CA TYR A 120 16.02 -11.00 6.76
C TYR A 120 16.16 -11.38 5.28
N LYS A 121 16.63 -12.59 4.96
CA LYS A 121 16.69 -13.09 3.59
C LYS A 121 15.30 -13.33 3.03
N LEU A 122 14.38 -13.84 3.84
CA LEU A 122 12.98 -14.06 3.46
C LEU A 122 12.27 -12.73 3.23
N SER A 123 12.59 -11.70 4.00
CA SER A 123 11.97 -10.39 3.86
C SER A 123 12.30 -9.74 2.51
N LYS A 124 13.48 -10.01 1.93
CA LYS A 124 13.83 -9.58 0.56
C LYS A 124 13.01 -10.26 -0.54
N CYS A 125 12.53 -11.48 -0.29
CA CYS A 125 11.71 -12.23 -1.26
C CYS A 125 10.22 -11.83 -1.23
N LEU A 126 9.80 -10.95 -0.31
CA LEU A 126 8.42 -10.50 -0.19
C LEU A 126 8.08 -9.38 -1.20
N CYS A 127 8.04 -9.74 -2.49
CA CYS A 127 7.66 -8.84 -3.58
C CYS A 127 6.42 -9.35 -4.33
N GLY A 128 5.63 -8.42 -4.89
CA GLY A 128 4.41 -8.75 -5.63
C GLY A 128 3.36 -9.49 -4.79
N ASP A 129 2.68 -10.44 -5.41
CA ASP A 129 1.70 -11.32 -4.79
C ASP A 129 2.41 -12.47 -4.05
N ALA A 130 2.86 -12.16 -2.83
CA ALA A 130 3.60 -13.08 -1.97
C ALA A 130 2.88 -13.33 -0.65
N GLY A 131 3.01 -14.57 -0.16
CA GLY A 131 2.49 -15.03 1.11
C GLY A 131 3.58 -15.65 1.98
N LEU A 132 3.31 -15.72 3.28
CA LEU A 132 4.19 -16.36 4.25
C LEU A 132 3.53 -17.64 4.78
N LEU A 133 4.32 -18.70 4.84
CA LEU A 133 3.95 -20.00 5.38
C LEU A 133 4.90 -20.39 6.51
N CYS A 134 4.36 -20.50 7.71
CA CYS A 134 5.07 -20.99 8.88
C CYS A 134 4.69 -22.47 9.08
N THR A 135 5.65 -23.37 9.16
CA THR A 135 5.36 -24.82 9.15
C THR A 135 6.43 -25.63 9.85
N ASN A 136 6.04 -26.78 10.39
CA ASN A 136 6.96 -27.81 10.89
C ASN A 136 7.16 -28.95 9.87
N LEU A 137 6.60 -28.84 8.66
CA LEU A 137 6.71 -29.87 7.64
C LEU A 137 7.93 -29.69 6.73
N ALA A 138 8.45 -30.81 6.25
CA ALA A 138 9.54 -30.81 5.27
C ALA A 138 9.12 -30.17 3.93
N LYS A 139 10.05 -29.40 3.34
CA LYS A 139 9.88 -28.68 2.06
C LYS A 139 9.28 -29.52 0.92
N LYS A 140 9.65 -30.82 0.84
CA LYS A 140 9.16 -31.75 -0.20
C LYS A 140 7.64 -31.93 -0.15
N ARG A 141 7.06 -32.04 1.04
CA ARG A 141 5.60 -32.21 1.23
C ARG A 141 4.83 -30.94 0.91
N LEU A 142 5.42 -29.77 1.16
CA LEU A 142 4.81 -28.47 0.89
C LEU A 142 4.70 -28.19 -0.61
N LYS A 143 5.76 -28.47 -1.38
CA LYS A 143 5.80 -28.20 -2.81
C LYS A 143 4.71 -28.94 -3.58
N GLY A 144 4.39 -30.17 -3.19
CA GLY A 144 3.31 -30.95 -3.81
C GLY A 144 1.90 -30.40 -3.53
N ARG A 145 1.70 -29.71 -2.39
CA ARG A 145 0.40 -29.14 -2.01
C ARG A 145 0.15 -27.74 -2.55
N LEU A 146 1.21 -27.00 -2.90
CA LEU A 146 1.12 -25.63 -3.41
C LEU A 146 1.02 -25.56 -4.95
N ASN A 147 1.41 -26.62 -5.65
CA ASN A 147 1.46 -26.66 -7.12
C ASN A 147 0.26 -27.39 -7.77
N GLY A 148 -0.84 -27.63 -7.05
CA GLY A 148 -2.01 -28.39 -7.51
C GLY A 148 -3.27 -27.57 -7.75
#